data_AF-F0B7W6-F1
#
_entry.id   AF-F0B7W6-F1
#
_cell.length_a   1.000
_cell.length_b   1.000
_cell.length_c   1.000
_cell.angle_alpha   90.00
_cell.angle_beta   90.00
_cell.angle_gamma   90.00
#
_symmetry.space_group_name_H-M   'P 1'
#
loop_
_entity.id
_entity.type
_entity.pdbx_description
1 polymer ?
#
loop_
_entity_poly.entity_id
_entity_poly.type
_entity_poly.pdbx_seq_one_letter_code
_entity_poly.pdbx_strand_id
1 'polypeptide(L)'
;MGMGGTSMASPHVAGVVALVQSAAIGLGDGPLTPAAVEALLKQTSRRFPVAPPASTPIGSGIVDAKAALEAVLVEPCDPATESCAPTAIALTNKAPLAGLSGTYGSSTLYSFEAKAGAVLSFMTYGGTGDVSVYVSYEAEPSATSFDAKSTRPGNSETVRFTAPKAGTYYIKLVGASDYAKLTLVARQ
;
A
#
# COMPACT_ATOMS: atom_id res chain seq x y z
N MET A 1 -20.29 32.11 22.91
CA MET A 1 -20.08 30.72 23.38
C MET A 1 -19.84 29.87 22.15
N GLY A 2 -18.60 29.44 21.91
CA GLY A 2 -18.30 28.52 20.82
C GLY A 2 -18.68 27.11 21.23
N MET A 3 -19.56 26.45 20.48
CA MET A 3 -19.83 25.03 20.64
C MET A 3 -18.57 24.27 20.17
N GLY A 4 -17.72 23.88 21.12
CA GLY A 4 -16.54 23.04 20.88
C GLY A 4 -16.79 21.63 21.40
N GLY A 5 -16.72 20.63 20.52
CA GLY A 5 -16.90 19.23 20.89
C GLY A 5 -16.87 18.31 19.68
N THR A 6 -16.65 17.01 19.89
CA THR A 6 -16.67 15.99 18.83
C THR A 6 -18.01 15.97 18.08
N SER A 7 -19.10 16.44 18.71
CA SER A 7 -20.41 16.66 18.09
C SER A 7 -20.39 17.61 16.90
N MET A 8 -19.39 18.50 16.78
CA MET A 8 -19.21 19.37 15.61
C MET A 8 -18.27 18.76 14.56
N ALA A 9 -17.40 17.83 14.97
CA ALA A 9 -16.50 17.10 14.07
C ALA A 9 -17.22 15.98 13.31
N SER A 10 -18.14 15.26 13.97
CA SER A 10 -18.92 14.19 13.34
C SER A 10 -19.71 14.63 12.10
N PRO A 11 -20.51 15.73 12.12
CA PRO A 11 -21.22 16.17 10.92
C PRO A 11 -20.29 16.67 9.81
N HIS A 12 -19.09 17.15 10.15
CA HIS A 12 -18.08 17.52 9.14
C HIS A 12 -17.60 16.29 8.36
N VAL A 13 -17.23 15.20 9.06
CA VAL A 13 -16.82 13.95 8.41
C VAL A 13 -17.97 13.35 7.59
N ALA A 14 -19.20 13.38 8.12
CA ALA A 14 -20.38 12.91 7.39
C ALA A 14 -20.60 13.69 6.08
N GLY A 15 -20.39 15.00 6.08
CA GLY A 15 -20.46 15.82 4.86
C GLY A 15 -19.40 15.45 3.82
N VAL A 16 -18.17 15.14 4.24
CA VAL A 16 -17.10 14.67 3.34
C VAL A 16 -17.45 13.32 2.74
N VAL A 17 -17.99 12.38 3.54
CA VAL A 17 -18.44 11.08 3.05
C VAL A 17 -19.54 11.24 2.01
N ALA A 18 -20.51 12.12 2.24
CA ALA A 18 -21.59 12.37 1.29
C ALA A 18 -21.06 12.90 -0.07
N LEU A 19 -20.09 13.82 -0.02
CA LEU A 19 -19.42 14.34 -1.23
C LEU A 19 -18.73 13.23 -2.03
N VAL A 20 -17.94 12.40 -1.34
CA VAL A 20 -17.22 11.27 -1.94
C VAL A 20 -18.17 10.24 -2.54
N GLN A 21 -19.25 9.90 -1.83
CA GLN A 21 -20.27 8.97 -2.32
C GLN A 21 -20.96 9.52 -3.58
N SER A 22 -21.25 10.82 -3.62
CA SER A 22 -21.83 11.46 -4.80
C SER A 22 -20.89 11.39 -6.01
N ALA A 23 -19.58 11.54 -5.79
CA ALA A 23 -18.59 11.43 -6.85
C ALA A 23 -18.49 10.00 -7.40
N ALA A 24 -18.36 9.00 -6.52
CA ALA A 24 -18.29 7.58 -6.91
C ALA A 24 -19.54 7.13 -7.70
N ILE A 25 -20.73 7.53 -7.25
CA ILE A 25 -21.98 7.23 -7.98
C ILE A 25 -22.00 7.96 -9.32
N GLY A 26 -21.52 9.21 -9.39
CA GLY A 26 -21.45 9.99 -10.63
C GLY A 26 -20.50 9.40 -11.68
N LEU A 27 -19.48 8.66 -11.26
CA LEU A 27 -18.54 7.95 -12.14
C LEU A 27 -19.07 6.58 -12.62
N GLY A 28 -20.17 6.08 -12.06
CA GLY A 28 -20.76 4.78 -12.42
C GLY A 28 -20.28 3.59 -11.59
N ASP A 29 -19.38 3.81 -10.62
CA ASP A 29 -18.84 2.77 -9.72
C ASP A 29 -19.85 2.34 -8.63
N GLY A 30 -20.96 3.06 -8.50
CA GLY A 30 -21.96 2.85 -7.45
C GLY A 30 -21.49 3.37 -6.08
N PRO A 31 -22.30 3.15 -5.02
CA PRO A 31 -21.95 3.61 -3.68
C PRO A 31 -20.79 2.79 -3.09
N LEU A 32 -19.79 3.47 -2.55
CA LEU A 32 -18.71 2.85 -1.79
C LEU A 32 -19.26 2.14 -0.55
N THR A 33 -18.70 0.98 -0.22
CA THR A 33 -19.03 0.27 1.02
C THR A 33 -18.53 1.05 2.25
N PRO A 34 -19.13 0.87 3.44
CA PRO A 34 -18.67 1.54 4.65
C PRO A 34 -17.18 1.31 4.96
N ALA A 35 -16.68 0.09 4.71
CA ALA A 35 -15.26 -0.25 4.90
C ALA A 35 -14.35 0.47 3.89
N ALA A 36 -14.78 0.60 2.63
CA ALA A 36 -14.03 1.33 1.61
C ALA A 36 -13.96 2.83 1.93
N VAL A 37 -15.07 3.42 2.37
CA VAL A 37 -15.11 4.82 2.82
C VAL A 37 -14.17 5.05 4.02
N GLU A 38 -14.17 4.15 5.00
CA GLU A 38 -13.27 4.26 6.15
C GLU A 38 -11.80 4.17 5.75
N ALA A 39 -11.45 3.23 4.88
CA ALA A 39 -10.08 3.07 4.38
C ALA A 39 -9.61 4.30 3.59
N LEU A 40 -10.46 4.81 2.70
CA LEU A 40 -10.22 6.01 1.90
C LEU A 40 -9.93 7.22 2.80
N LEU A 41 -10.79 7.48 3.80
CA LEU A 41 -10.63 8.61 4.71
C LEU A 41 -9.35 8.49 5.55
N LYS A 42 -8.97 7.28 5.96
CA LYS A 42 -7.70 7.07 6.69
C LYS A 42 -6.49 7.32 5.81
N GLN A 43 -6.51 6.82 4.57
CA GLN A 43 -5.41 6.94 3.62
C GLN A 43 -5.17 8.39 3.17
N THR A 44 -6.25 9.16 3.04
CA THR A 44 -6.21 10.55 2.55
C THR A 44 -6.15 11.58 3.66
N SER A 45 -6.21 11.15 4.94
CA SER A 45 -6.11 12.07 6.07
C SER A 45 -4.75 12.75 6.12
N ARG A 46 -4.77 14.05 6.44
CA ARG A 46 -3.55 14.85 6.64
C ARG A 46 -3.10 14.78 8.10
N ARG A 47 -1.80 14.91 8.32
CA ARG A 47 -1.23 14.94 9.68
C ARG A 47 -1.67 16.20 10.43
N PHE A 48 -1.74 16.11 11.75
CA PHE A 48 -1.92 17.28 12.59
C PHE A 48 -0.71 18.23 12.43
N PRO A 49 -0.94 19.56 12.31
CA PRO A 49 0.15 20.53 12.19
C PRO A 49 1.11 20.53 13.38
N VAL A 50 0.63 20.12 14.55
CA VAL A 50 1.42 19.93 15.77
C VAL A 50 1.30 18.47 16.16
N ALA A 51 2.44 17.80 16.33
CA ALA A 51 2.49 16.43 16.82
C ALA A 51 2.02 16.40 18.29
N PRO A 52 0.88 15.76 18.61
CA PRO A 52 0.43 15.67 19.98
C PRO A 52 1.24 14.61 20.76
N PRO A 53 1.20 14.64 22.10
CA PRO A 53 1.89 13.67 22.94
C PRO A 53 1.47 12.24 22.60
N ALA A 54 2.42 11.29 22.62
CA ALA A 54 2.17 9.87 22.31
C ALA A 54 1.10 9.21 23.21
N SER A 55 0.77 9.82 24.35
CA SER A 55 -0.28 9.38 25.27
C SER A 55 -1.71 9.75 24.82
N THR A 56 -1.88 10.50 23.74
CA THR A 56 -3.19 10.94 23.25
C THR A 56 -3.51 10.26 21.91
N PRO A 57 -4.45 9.28 21.88
CA PRO A 57 -4.87 8.66 20.63
C PRO A 57 -5.58 9.69 19.74
N ILE A 58 -5.01 9.98 18.56
CA ILE A 58 -5.52 10.98 17.61
C ILE A 58 -5.96 10.39 16.26
N GLY A 59 -6.03 9.07 16.17
CA GLY A 59 -6.42 8.38 14.94
C GLY A 59 -5.41 8.56 13.79
N SER A 60 -5.88 8.42 12.55
CA SER A 60 -5.03 8.50 11.35
C SER A 60 -4.64 9.92 10.94
N GLY A 61 -5.37 10.94 11.44
CA GLY A 61 -5.13 12.33 11.10
C GLY A 61 -6.42 13.16 11.02
N ILE A 62 -6.32 14.33 10.40
CA ILE A 62 -7.43 15.22 10.08
C ILE A 62 -7.97 14.79 8.71
N VAL A 63 -9.28 14.60 8.59
CA VAL A 63 -9.91 14.34 7.29
C VAL A 63 -9.56 15.45 6.29
N ASP A 64 -9.16 15.06 5.09
CA ASP A 64 -8.88 15.96 3.98
C ASP A 64 -9.89 15.69 2.85
N ALA A 65 -10.89 16.55 2.74
CA ALA A 65 -11.97 16.38 1.77
C ALA A 65 -11.46 16.43 0.32
N LYS A 66 -10.43 17.23 0.05
CA LYS A 66 -9.85 17.36 -1.28
C LYS A 66 -9.12 16.07 -1.65
N ALA A 67 -8.23 15.59 -0.78
CA ALA A 67 -7.49 14.36 -1.05
C ALA A 67 -8.42 13.14 -1.14
N ALA A 68 -9.48 13.07 -0.32
CA ALA A 68 -10.49 12.03 -0.40
C ALA A 68 -11.27 12.05 -1.72
N LEU A 69 -11.62 13.23 -2.21
CA LEU A 69 -12.32 13.39 -3.49
C LEU A 69 -11.40 13.08 -4.67
N GLU A 70 -10.17 13.61 -4.67
CA GLU A 70 -9.17 13.33 -5.71
C GLU A 70 -8.88 11.83 -5.81
N ALA A 71 -8.77 11.11 -4.70
CA ALA A 71 -8.56 9.67 -4.71
C ALA A 71 -9.72 8.86 -5.31
N VAL A 72 -10.95 9.39 -5.32
CA VAL A 72 -12.10 8.77 -5.99
C VAL A 72 -12.22 9.22 -7.46
N LEU A 73 -11.79 10.44 -7.77
CA LEU A 73 -11.80 10.98 -9.13
C LEU A 73 -10.62 10.49 -9.99
N VAL A 74 -9.64 9.81 -9.41
CA VAL A 74 -8.58 9.15 -10.19
C VAL A 74 -9.26 8.08 -11.03
N GLU A 75 -9.37 8.35 -12.33
CA GLU A 75 -9.87 7.37 -13.29
C GLU A 75 -8.99 6.12 -13.15
N PRO A 76 -9.60 4.93 -12.93
CA PRO A 76 -8.85 3.69 -12.97
C PRO A 76 -8.17 3.64 -14.33
N CYS A 77 -6.86 3.44 -14.32
CA CYS A 77 -6.08 3.44 -15.56
C CYS A 77 -6.73 2.43 -16.54
N ASP A 78 -6.96 2.86 -17.77
CA ASP A 78 -7.57 2.00 -18.78
C ASP A 78 -6.47 1.15 -19.43
N PRO A 79 -6.40 -0.16 -19.14
CA PRO A 79 -5.36 -1.04 -19.69
C PRO A 79 -5.49 -1.21 -21.21
N ALA A 80 -6.58 -0.75 -21.83
CA ALA A 80 -6.77 -0.78 -23.28
C ALA A 80 -6.16 0.42 -24.01
N THR A 81 -5.93 1.55 -23.32
CA THR A 81 -5.46 2.80 -23.96
C THR A 81 -4.15 3.32 -23.39
N GLU A 82 -3.73 2.90 -22.18
CA GLU A 82 -2.49 3.37 -21.55
C GLU A 82 -1.73 2.27 -20.81
N SER A 83 -0.40 2.43 -20.66
CA SER A 83 0.44 1.55 -19.86
C SER A 83 0.26 1.85 -18.37
N CYS A 84 -0.79 1.28 -17.79
CA CYS A 84 -1.05 1.26 -16.36
C CYS A 84 0.16 0.84 -15.53
N ALA A 85 0.42 1.57 -14.44
CA ALA A 85 1.26 1.05 -13.37
C ALA A 85 0.59 -0.22 -12.78
N PRO A 86 1.34 -1.30 -12.54
CA PRO A 86 0.79 -2.52 -11.96
C PRO A 86 0.09 -2.27 -10.62
N THR A 87 -1.11 -2.83 -10.43
CA THR A 87 -1.82 -2.76 -9.14
C THR A 87 -1.04 -3.53 -8.08
N ALA A 88 -0.43 -2.81 -7.14
CA ALA A 88 0.47 -3.39 -6.15
C ALA A 88 0.20 -2.83 -4.75
N ILE A 89 0.41 -3.66 -3.73
CA ILE A 89 0.28 -3.26 -2.32
C ILE A 89 1.53 -2.46 -1.91
N ALA A 90 1.36 -1.19 -1.57
CA ALA A 90 2.48 -0.32 -1.21
C ALA A 90 3.09 -0.70 0.16
N LEU A 91 4.41 -0.89 0.18
CA LEU A 91 5.20 -1.14 1.38
C LEU A 91 5.70 0.18 1.97
N THR A 92 5.68 0.25 3.30
CA THR A 92 6.25 1.38 4.04
C THR A 92 7.68 1.05 4.47
N ASN A 93 8.59 2.02 4.35
CA ASN A 93 9.99 1.84 4.73
C ASN A 93 10.13 1.46 6.22
N LYS A 94 10.89 0.39 6.48
CA LYS A 94 11.15 -0.19 7.82
C LYS A 94 9.89 -0.67 8.56
N ALA A 95 8.75 -0.76 7.89
CA ALA A 95 7.51 -1.31 8.44
C ALA A 95 7.31 -2.75 7.93
N PRO A 96 7.39 -3.76 8.80
CA PRO A 96 7.15 -5.15 8.41
C PRO A 96 5.65 -5.39 8.13
N LEU A 97 5.34 -5.96 6.97
CA LEU A 97 4.02 -6.44 6.62
C LEU A 97 3.94 -7.93 6.98
N ALA A 98 3.23 -8.24 8.06
CA ALA A 98 3.11 -9.59 8.61
C ALA A 98 1.80 -10.29 8.20
N GLY A 99 1.74 -11.61 8.42
CA GLY A 99 0.53 -12.40 8.19
C GLY A 99 0.32 -12.83 6.74
N LEU A 100 1.34 -12.67 5.90
CA LEU A 100 1.27 -13.02 4.48
C LEU A 100 1.15 -14.53 4.32
N SER A 101 0.16 -14.96 3.55
CA SER A 101 -0.15 -16.36 3.31
C SER A 101 -0.65 -16.55 1.88
N GLY A 102 -0.38 -17.70 1.30
CA GLY A 102 -0.78 -18.06 -0.05
C GLY A 102 -0.56 -19.53 -0.34
N THR A 103 -1.08 -19.99 -1.46
CA THR A 103 -0.94 -21.38 -1.92
C THR A 103 0.18 -21.52 -2.95
N TYR A 104 0.54 -22.75 -3.28
CA TYR A 104 1.40 -23.07 -4.41
C TYR A 104 0.94 -22.33 -5.68
N GLY A 105 1.89 -21.68 -6.36
CA GLY A 105 1.67 -20.92 -7.59
C GLY A 105 0.95 -19.58 -7.40
N SER A 106 0.48 -19.24 -6.20
CA SER A 106 -0.10 -17.92 -5.93
C SER A 106 0.97 -16.84 -6.03
N SER A 107 0.61 -15.67 -6.55
CA SER A 107 1.51 -14.52 -6.64
C SER A 107 0.84 -13.25 -6.15
N THR A 108 1.56 -12.48 -5.34
CA THR A 108 1.10 -11.18 -4.83
C THR A 108 2.12 -10.11 -5.19
N LEU A 109 1.64 -8.96 -5.65
CA LEU A 109 2.49 -7.85 -6.06
C LEU A 109 2.50 -6.74 -5.01
N TYR A 110 3.69 -6.28 -4.67
CA TYR A 110 3.95 -5.18 -3.74
C TYR A 110 4.75 -4.08 -4.44
N SER A 111 4.67 -2.85 -3.97
CA SER A 111 5.45 -1.72 -4.48
C SER A 111 6.20 -1.01 -3.37
N PHE A 112 7.34 -0.39 -3.70
CA PHE A 112 8.13 0.41 -2.77
C PHE A 112 8.78 1.58 -3.50
N GLU A 113 8.58 2.79 -2.99
CA GLU A 113 9.23 4.00 -3.52
C GLU A 113 10.66 4.10 -2.95
N ALA A 114 11.65 3.90 -3.81
CA ALA A 114 13.05 3.96 -3.44
C ALA A 114 13.66 5.33 -3.76
N LYS A 115 14.63 5.73 -2.94
CA LYS A 115 15.49 6.91 -3.15
C LYS A 115 16.87 6.48 -3.61
N ALA A 116 17.52 7.31 -4.42
CA ALA A 116 18.91 7.10 -4.79
C ALA A 116 19.85 7.34 -3.58
N GLY A 117 21.03 6.74 -3.60
CA GLY A 117 22.10 7.01 -2.63
C GLY A 117 22.00 6.26 -1.29
N ALA A 118 20.99 5.41 -1.10
CA ALA A 118 20.86 4.53 0.06
C ALA A 118 20.61 3.08 -0.37
N VAL A 119 21.18 2.12 0.35
CA VAL A 119 20.97 0.69 0.07
C VAL A 119 19.51 0.33 0.25
N LEU A 120 18.92 -0.31 -0.76
CA LEU A 120 17.56 -0.86 -0.69
C LEU A 120 17.63 -2.36 -0.44
N SER A 121 16.87 -2.85 0.53
CA SER A 121 16.78 -4.27 0.87
C SER A 121 15.33 -4.69 1.07
N PHE A 122 14.94 -5.78 0.41
CA PHE A 122 13.69 -6.48 0.63
C PHE A 122 14.00 -7.81 1.31
N MET A 123 13.30 -8.11 2.39
CA MET A 123 13.52 -9.33 3.16
C MET A 123 12.19 -9.98 3.49
N THR A 124 12.13 -11.29 3.33
CA THR A 124 11.05 -12.10 3.88
C THR A 124 11.58 -12.97 5.02
N TYR A 125 10.76 -13.19 6.04
CA TYR A 125 11.11 -14.06 7.17
C TYR A 125 9.87 -14.52 7.95
N GLY A 126 10.09 -15.53 8.80
CA GLY A 126 9.03 -16.13 9.63
C GLY A 126 8.08 -17.03 8.84
N GLY A 127 7.06 -17.54 9.53
CA GLY A 127 6.05 -18.41 8.93
C GLY A 127 6.56 -19.80 8.55
N THR A 128 5.79 -20.48 7.71
CA THR A 128 6.08 -21.80 7.12
C THR A 128 5.88 -21.76 5.61
N GLY A 129 6.46 -22.70 4.86
CA GLY A 129 6.33 -22.79 3.40
C GLY A 129 7.60 -22.44 2.64
N ASP A 130 7.44 -22.18 1.35
CA ASP A 130 8.50 -21.82 0.41
C ASP A 130 8.04 -20.69 -0.51
N VAL A 131 8.81 -19.61 -0.57
CA VAL A 131 8.48 -18.41 -1.32
C VAL A 131 9.64 -17.95 -2.19
N SER A 132 9.32 -17.50 -3.39
CA SER A 132 10.24 -16.84 -4.29
C SER A 132 9.91 -15.35 -4.39
N VAL A 133 10.93 -14.51 -4.29
CA VAL A 133 10.83 -13.05 -4.41
C VAL A 133 11.50 -12.60 -5.70
N TYR A 134 10.75 -11.88 -6.53
CA TYR A 134 11.22 -11.24 -7.76
C TYR A 134 11.04 -9.73 -7.63
N VAL A 135 12.02 -8.95 -8.07
CA VAL A 135 11.99 -7.49 -7.97
C VAL A 135 12.38 -6.87 -9.31
N SER A 136 11.62 -5.87 -9.73
CA SER A 136 11.89 -5.05 -10.92
C SER A 136 11.65 -3.57 -10.63
N TYR A 137 12.41 -2.71 -11.30
CA TYR A 137 12.25 -1.26 -11.28
C TYR A 137 11.26 -0.82 -12.35
N GLU A 138 10.25 -0.02 -11.97
CA GLU A 138 9.22 0.57 -12.84
C GLU A 138 8.43 -0.40 -13.74
N ALA A 139 8.52 -1.70 -13.47
CA ALA A 139 7.79 -2.73 -14.19
C ALA A 139 7.43 -3.89 -13.26
N GLU A 140 6.36 -4.63 -13.59
CA GLU A 140 6.01 -5.85 -12.88
C GLU A 140 7.01 -6.97 -13.20
N PRO A 141 7.69 -7.57 -12.19
CA PRO A 141 8.57 -8.69 -12.44
C PRO A 141 7.77 -9.94 -12.84
N SER A 142 8.30 -10.74 -13.75
CA SER A 142 7.81 -12.08 -14.08
C SER A 142 8.83 -13.15 -13.71
N ALA A 143 8.47 -14.43 -13.86
CA ALA A 143 9.42 -15.52 -13.63
C ALA A 143 10.59 -15.53 -14.63
N THR A 144 10.44 -14.85 -15.77
CA THR A 144 11.43 -14.80 -16.86
C THR A 144 12.04 -13.41 -17.08
N SER A 145 11.48 -12.36 -16.47
CA SER A 145 11.96 -10.98 -16.57
C SER A 145 11.94 -10.31 -15.20
N PHE A 146 13.13 -10.07 -14.64
CA PHE A 146 13.32 -9.46 -13.33
C PHE A 146 14.68 -8.77 -13.26
N ASP A 147 14.81 -7.73 -12.44
CA ASP A 147 16.11 -7.09 -12.17
C ASP A 147 16.90 -7.85 -11.10
N ALA A 148 16.20 -8.38 -10.10
CA ALA A 148 16.79 -9.19 -9.05
C ALA A 148 15.79 -10.22 -8.52
N LYS A 149 16.30 -11.32 -7.98
CA LYS A 149 15.47 -12.35 -7.35
C LYS A 149 16.17 -13.04 -6.20
N SER A 150 15.38 -13.65 -5.32
CA SER A 150 15.82 -14.61 -4.31
C SER A 150 14.79 -15.73 -4.29
N THR A 151 15.25 -16.96 -4.53
CA THR A 151 14.42 -18.18 -4.62
C THR A 151 15.07 -19.30 -3.81
N ARG A 152 15.53 -19.00 -2.59
CA ARG A 152 16.13 -20.01 -1.72
C ARG A 152 15.01 -20.90 -1.18
N PRO A 153 15.28 -22.19 -0.91
CA PRO A 153 14.28 -23.03 -0.27
C PRO A 153 13.84 -22.44 1.07
N GLY A 154 12.54 -22.15 1.20
CA GLY A 154 11.93 -21.68 2.43
C GLY A 154 11.40 -20.25 2.35
N ASN A 155 11.29 -19.60 3.51
CA ASN A 155 10.66 -18.27 3.62
C ASN A 155 11.64 -17.11 3.82
N SER A 156 12.94 -17.39 3.80
CA SER A 156 14.01 -16.44 4.17
C SER A 156 14.71 -15.89 2.93
N GLU A 157 13.99 -15.04 2.20
CA GLU A 157 14.48 -14.41 0.98
C GLU A 157 15.08 -13.04 1.27
N THR A 158 16.13 -12.68 0.54
CA THR A 158 16.74 -11.36 0.63
C THR A 158 17.18 -10.88 -0.74
N VAL A 159 16.63 -9.73 -1.14
CA VAL A 159 17.01 -9.04 -2.38
C VAL A 159 17.56 -7.68 -1.98
N ARG A 160 18.79 -7.36 -2.41
CA ARG A 160 19.49 -6.14 -2.04
C ARG A 160 20.02 -5.42 -3.27
N PHE A 161 19.76 -4.11 -3.33
CA PHE A 161 20.32 -3.19 -4.31
C PHE A 161 21.28 -2.24 -3.59
N THR A 162 22.56 -2.28 -3.96
CA THR A 162 23.60 -1.43 -3.36
C THR A 162 23.54 0.02 -3.85
N ALA A 163 23.09 0.21 -5.09
CA ALA A 163 22.86 1.51 -5.71
C ALA A 163 21.48 1.51 -6.41
N PRO A 164 20.36 1.58 -5.66
CA PRO A 164 19.04 1.65 -6.26
C PRO A 164 18.86 2.98 -7.00
N LYS A 165 18.06 2.95 -8.06
CA LYS A 165 17.57 4.14 -8.75
C LYS A 165 16.46 4.77 -7.90
N ALA A 166 16.28 6.08 -8.01
CA ALA A 166 15.09 6.71 -7.42
C ALA A 166 13.88 6.35 -8.29
N GLY A 167 12.80 5.87 -7.67
CA GLY A 167 11.58 5.45 -8.37
C GLY A 167 10.93 4.22 -7.74
N THR A 168 9.91 3.69 -8.40
CA THR A 168 9.09 2.59 -7.86
C THR A 168 9.71 1.24 -8.18
N TYR A 169 9.94 0.44 -7.14
CA TYR A 169 10.29 -0.97 -7.26
C TYR A 169 9.05 -1.82 -7.02
N TYR A 170 8.81 -2.78 -7.90
CA TYR A 170 7.76 -3.79 -7.76
C TYR A 170 8.37 -5.10 -7.27
N ILE A 171 7.73 -5.70 -6.27
CA ILE A 171 8.17 -6.91 -5.59
C ILE A 171 7.05 -7.94 -5.78
N LYS A 172 7.30 -8.97 -6.58
CA LYS A 172 6.40 -10.10 -6.75
C LYS A 172 6.82 -11.25 -5.87
N LEU A 173 5.90 -11.67 -5.02
CA LEU A 173 6.08 -12.77 -4.08
C LEU A 173 5.28 -13.96 -4.59
N VAL A 174 5.95 -15.06 -4.91
CA VAL A 174 5.38 -16.25 -5.55
C VAL A 174 5.54 -17.45 -4.62
N GLY A 175 4.44 -18.15 -4.32
CA GLY A 175 4.48 -19.38 -3.52
C GLY A 175 5.10 -20.53 -4.31
N ALA A 176 6.32 -20.94 -3.96
CA ALA A 176 6.93 -22.17 -4.47
C ALA A 176 6.35 -23.41 -3.79
N SER A 177 5.75 -23.24 -2.61
CA SER A 177 4.79 -24.14 -1.96
C SER A 177 3.75 -23.30 -1.19
N ASP A 178 2.79 -23.96 -0.54
CA ASP A 178 1.88 -23.25 0.38
C ASP A 178 2.69 -22.56 1.48
N TYR A 179 2.44 -21.28 1.69
CA TYR A 179 3.12 -20.48 2.70
C TYR A 179 2.12 -19.76 3.61
N ALA A 180 2.49 -19.58 4.87
CA ALA A 180 1.62 -18.97 5.86
C ALA A 180 2.38 -18.15 6.89
N LYS A 181 1.75 -17.05 7.35
CA LYS A 181 2.25 -16.16 8.42
C LYS A 181 3.65 -15.60 8.15
N LEU A 182 3.98 -15.41 6.88
CA LEU A 182 5.23 -14.79 6.46
C LEU A 182 5.20 -13.27 6.71
N THR A 183 6.37 -12.69 6.94
CA THR A 183 6.57 -11.25 7.04
C THR A 183 7.46 -10.76 5.91
N LEU A 184 7.05 -9.69 5.24
CA LEU A 184 7.84 -8.97 4.23
C LEU A 184 8.21 -7.59 4.76
N VAL A 185 9.46 -7.18 4.61
CA VAL A 185 9.92 -5.83 4.98
C VAL A 185 10.78 -5.23 3.89
N ALA A 186 10.54 -3.96 3.58
CA ALA A 186 11.42 -3.12 2.79
C ALA A 186 12.23 -2.21 3.73
N ARG A 187 13.53 -2.08 3.48
CA ARG A 187 14.44 -1.23 4.25
C ARG A 187 15.29 -0.38 3.33
N GLN A 188 15.26 0.91 3.62
CA GLN A 188 16.15 1.93 3.06
C GLN A 188 16.50 2.98 4.13
#